data_AF-A0A9P6QU85-F1
#
_entry.id   AF-A0A9P6QU85-F1
#
_cell.length_a   1.000
_cell.length_b   1.000
_cell.length_c   1.000
_cell.angle_alpha   90.00
_cell.angle_beta   90.00
_cell.angle_gamma   90.00
#
_symmetry.space_group_name_H-M   'P 1'
#
loop_
_entity.id
_entity.type
_entity.pdbx_description
1 polymer ?
#
loop_
_entity_poly.entity_id
_entity_poly.type
_entity_poly.pdbx_seq_one_letter_code
_entity_poly.pdbx_strand_id
1 'polypeptide(L)'
;VRGRPPANLAIMLAKAPIWAWTGGVLGAVYVTITILSIPTLGAGTTTAILISSKLLFSCIIDHFGMFGINKRPFTILRAVAALGLIGCVVVIAAF
;
A
#
# COMPACT_ATOMS: atom_id res chain seq x y z
N VAL A 1 4.98 1.18 -35.17
CA VAL A 1 6.32 1.39 -34.55
C VAL A 1 6.19 1.82 -33.07
N ARG A 2 5.36 1.17 -32.25
CA ARG A 2 5.05 1.59 -30.85
C ARG A 2 5.35 0.48 -29.83
N GLY A 3 6.60 0.04 -29.78
CA GLY A 3 7.01 -0.99 -28.82
C GLY A 3 8.53 -1.14 -28.66
N ARG A 4 9.32 -0.28 -29.30
CA ARG A 4 10.76 -0.27 -29.07
C ARG A 4 11.02 0.60 -27.85
N PRO A 5 11.58 0.07 -26.76
CA PRO A 5 12.07 0.94 -25.70
C PRO A 5 12.99 1.99 -26.33
N PRO A 6 12.92 3.26 -25.91
CA PRO A 6 13.81 4.28 -26.44
C PRO A 6 15.24 3.78 -26.25
N ALA A 7 16.08 3.89 -27.30
CA ALA A 7 17.46 3.41 -27.28
C ALA A 7 18.30 3.94 -26.09
N ASN A 8 17.78 4.97 -25.42
CA ASN A 8 18.39 5.68 -24.30
C ASN A 8 17.71 5.40 -22.94
N LEU A 9 17.02 4.26 -22.76
CA LEU A 9 16.40 3.89 -21.47
C LEU A 9 17.38 3.99 -20.29
N ALA A 10 18.61 3.50 -20.47
CA ALA A 10 19.64 3.55 -19.43
C ALA A 10 19.96 5.00 -19.01
N ILE A 11 19.97 5.94 -19.97
CA ILE A 11 20.24 7.36 -19.73
C ILE A 11 19.05 8.03 -19.02
N MET A 12 17.81 7.63 -19.34
CA MET A 12 16.59 8.11 -18.70
C MET A 12 16.49 7.65 -17.24
N LEU A 13 16.81 6.38 -16.98
CA LEU A 13 16.86 5.81 -15.62
C LEU A 13 17.98 6.43 -14.77
N ALA A 14 19.16 6.66 -15.37
CA ALA A 14 20.27 7.33 -14.70
C ALA A 14 19.98 8.82 -14.38
N LYS A 15 19.12 9.47 -15.16
CA LYS A 15 18.64 10.85 -14.89
C LYS A 15 17.44 10.92 -13.96
N ALA A 16 16.85 9.77 -13.58
CA ALA A 16 15.70 9.77 -12.69
C ALA A 16 16.11 10.22 -11.28
N PRO A 17 15.29 11.05 -10.60
CA PRO A 17 15.58 11.48 -9.24
C PRO A 17 15.63 10.28 -8.30
N ILE A 18 16.48 10.32 -7.27
CA ILE A 18 16.66 9.23 -6.30
C ILE A 18 15.34 8.79 -5.63
N TRP A 19 14.39 9.71 -5.46
CA TRP A 19 13.05 9.41 -4.94
C TRP A 19 12.18 8.56 -5.89
N ALA A 20 12.49 8.50 -7.18
CA ALA A 20 11.79 7.60 -8.10
C ALA A 20 12.23 6.14 -7.90
N TRP A 21 13.50 5.92 -7.53
CA TRP A 21 14.04 4.60 -7.26
C TRP A 21 13.43 3.96 -6.01
N THR A 22 13.12 4.76 -4.98
CA THR A 22 12.43 4.25 -3.78
C THR A 22 11.05 3.70 -4.11
N GLY A 23 10.28 4.38 -4.97
CA GLY A 23 9.01 3.88 -5.48
C GLY A 23 9.14 2.57 -6.26
N GLY A 24 10.18 2.44 -7.08
CA GLY A 24 10.50 1.21 -7.81
C GLY A 24 10.82 0.03 -6.88
N VAL A 25 11.67 0.26 -5.87
CA VAL A 25 12.05 -0.76 -4.88
C VAL A 25 10.84 -1.18 -4.03
N LEU A 26 10.07 -0.22 -3.52
CA LEU A 26 8.86 -0.51 -2.73
C LEU A 26 7.82 -1.28 -3.54
N GLY A 27 7.64 -0.93 -4.82
CA GLY A 27 6.74 -1.64 -5.73
C GLY A 27 7.19 -3.09 -5.98
N ALA A 28 8.49 -3.31 -6.22
CA ALA A 28 9.03 -4.65 -6.40
C ALA A 28 8.80 -5.52 -5.15
N VAL A 29 9.14 -5.00 -3.96
CA VAL A 29 8.93 -5.70 -2.68
C VAL A 29 7.45 -6.03 -2.46
N TYR A 30 6.55 -5.08 -2.71
CA TYR A 30 5.11 -5.28 -2.57
C TYR A 30 4.60 -6.43 -3.45
N VAL A 31 5.01 -6.46 -4.73
CA VAL A 31 4.61 -7.51 -5.67
C VAL A 31 5.18 -8.86 -5.25
N THR A 32 6.46 -8.91 -4.83
CA THR A 32 7.08 -10.15 -4.33
C THR A 32 6.32 -10.72 -3.14
N ILE A 33 6.02 -9.89 -2.13
CA ILE A 33 5.26 -10.32 -0.94
C ILE A 33 3.87 -10.82 -1.35
N THR A 34 3.20 -10.11 -2.26
CA THR A 34 1.86 -10.50 -2.75
C THR A 34 1.90 -11.86 -3.42
N ILE A 35 2.84 -12.09 -4.34
CA ILE A 35 2.97 -13.37 -5.07
C ILE A 35 3.28 -14.51 -4.11
N LEU A 36 4.13 -14.29 -3.10
CA LEU A 36 4.47 -15.30 -2.09
C LEU A 36 3.32 -15.60 -1.13
N SER A 37 2.41 -14.64 -0.91
CA SER A 37 1.27 -14.77 0.01
C SER A 37 0.06 -15.45 -0.63
N ILE A 38 -0.13 -15.31 -1.95
CA ILE A 38 -1.23 -15.95 -2.70
C ILE A 38 -1.30 -17.48 -2.51
N PRO A 39 -0.21 -18.27 -2.57
CA PRO A 39 -0.29 -19.72 -2.43
C PRO A 39 -0.64 -20.18 -1.01
N THR A 40 -0.30 -19.40 0.03
CA THR A 40 -0.55 -19.77 1.42
C THR A 40 -1.93 -19.37 1.92
N LEU A 41 -2.44 -18.23 1.46
CA LEU A 41 -3.69 -17.64 1.96
C LEU A 41 -4.83 -17.76 0.94
N GLY A 42 -4.52 -17.83 -0.36
CA GLY A 42 -5.48 -17.71 -1.46
C GLY A 42 -5.53 -16.28 -2.03
N ALA A 43 -5.98 -16.13 -3.28
CA ALA A 43 -6.01 -14.83 -3.96
C ALA A 43 -7.01 -13.84 -3.33
N GLY A 44 -8.18 -14.33 -2.89
CA GLY A 44 -9.23 -13.50 -2.28
C GLY A 44 -8.84 -12.92 -0.91
N THR A 45 -8.31 -13.76 -0.02
CA THR A 45 -7.84 -13.35 1.31
C THR A 45 -6.65 -12.39 1.21
N THR A 46 -5.67 -12.68 0.34
CA THR A 46 -4.49 -11.81 0.13
C THR A 46 -4.91 -10.41 -0.33
N THR A 47 -5.81 -10.31 -1.31
CA THR A 47 -6.29 -9.02 -1.81
C THR A 47 -7.11 -8.26 -0.76
N ALA A 48 -7.95 -8.94 0.02
CA ALA A 48 -8.72 -8.32 1.10
C ALA A 48 -7.83 -7.80 2.24
N ILE A 49 -6.77 -8.55 2.62
CA ILE A 49 -5.76 -8.09 3.59
C ILE A 49 -5.00 -6.87 3.06
N LEU A 50 -4.62 -6.87 1.78
CA LEU A 50 -3.89 -5.75 1.18
C LEU A 50 -4.74 -4.46 1.15
N ILE A 51 -6.02 -4.57 0.79
CA ILE A 51 -6.91 -3.40 0.75
C ILE A 51 -7.18 -2.86 2.16
N SER A 52 -7.49 -3.74 3.12
CA SER A 52 -7.71 -3.34 4.51
C SER A 52 -6.47 -2.66 5.12
N SER A 53 -5.27 -3.16 4.83
CA SER A 53 -4.01 -2.55 5.25
C SER A 53 -3.84 -1.12 4.72
N LYS A 54 -4.21 -0.87 3.45
CA LYS A 54 -4.17 0.49 2.86
C LYS A 54 -5.16 1.43 3.54
N LEU A 55 -6.34 0.95 3.88
CA LEU A 55 -7.35 1.74 4.60
C LEU A 55 -6.91 2.06 6.04
N LEU A 56 -6.27 1.13 6.73
CA LEU A 56 -5.62 1.37 8.02
C LEU A 56 -4.57 2.47 7.92
N PHE A 57 -3.69 2.38 6.93
CA PHE A 57 -2.67 3.40 6.68
C PHE A 57 -3.27 4.77 6.40
N SER A 58 -4.34 4.85 5.59
CA SER A 58 -5.07 6.10 5.36
C SER A 58 -5.59 6.70 6.66
N CYS A 59 -6.20 5.88 7.52
CA CYS A 59 -6.73 6.34 8.80
C CYS A 59 -5.63 6.83 9.75
N ILE A 60 -4.46 6.19 9.75
CA ILE A 60 -3.28 6.61 10.52
C ILE A 60 -2.77 7.96 10.00
N ILE A 61 -2.62 8.11 8.69
CA ILE A 61 -2.17 9.36 8.07
C ILE A 61 -3.14 10.51 8.39
N ASP A 62 -4.44 10.24 8.28
CA ASP A 62 -5.50 11.19 8.63
C ASP A 62 -5.52 11.52 10.13
N HIS A 63 -4.92 10.69 11.00
CA HIS A 63 -4.79 10.98 12.43
C HIS A 63 -3.64 11.96 12.68
N PHE A 64 -2.48 11.67 12.11
CA PHE A 64 -1.29 12.50 12.30
C PHE A 64 -1.38 13.83 11.54
N GLY A 65 -2.28 13.96 10.55
CA GLY A 65 -2.48 15.20 9.80
C GLY A 65 -1.24 15.63 9.01
N MET A 66 -0.42 14.65 8.60
CA MET A 66 0.93 14.86 8.04
C MET A 66 0.94 15.67 6.72
N PHE A 67 -0.20 15.87 6.08
CA PHE A 67 -0.34 16.58 4.80
C PHE A 67 -0.94 18.00 4.92
N GLY A 68 -0.92 18.61 6.10
CA GLY A 68 -1.43 19.99 6.27
C GLY A 68 -2.96 20.12 6.21
N ILE A 69 -3.66 18.98 6.28
CA ILE A 69 -5.11 18.89 6.31
C ILE A 69 -5.55 19.09 7.77
N ASN A 70 -6.50 20.01 7.99
CA ASN A 70 -7.01 20.44 9.30
C ASN A 70 -7.17 19.25 10.26
N LYS A 71 -6.44 19.22 11.38
CA LYS A 71 -6.47 18.12 12.38
C LYS A 71 -7.93 17.86 12.76
N ARG A 72 -8.54 16.83 12.18
CA ARG A 72 -9.88 16.42 12.61
C ARG A 72 -9.73 15.84 14.02
N PRO A 73 -10.45 16.39 15.02
CA PRO A 73 -10.33 15.92 16.39
C PRO A 73 -10.62 14.42 16.47
N PHE A 74 -9.92 13.76 17.39
CA PHE A 74 -9.94 12.32 17.54
C PHE A 74 -11.32 11.86 18.08
N THR A 75 -12.26 11.57 17.18
CA THR A 75 -13.60 11.08 17.56
C THR A 75 -13.52 9.59 17.88
N ILE A 76 -14.26 9.15 18.92
CA ILE A 76 -14.44 7.75 19.32
C ILE A 76 -14.76 6.84 18.12
N LEU A 77 -15.49 7.36 17.12
CA LEU A 77 -15.83 6.68 15.88
C LEU A 77 -14.61 6.24 15.05
N ARG A 78 -13.50 6.99 15.05
CA ARG A 78 -12.26 6.60 14.35
C ARG A 78 -11.49 5.51 15.08
N ALA A 79 -11.54 5.50 16.41
CA ALA A 79 -10.99 4.41 17.21
C ALA A 79 -11.77 3.10 16.96
N VAL A 80 -13.11 3.19 16.88
CA VAL A 80 -13.97 2.08 16.49
C VAL A 80 -13.68 1.63 15.05
N ALA A 81 -13.45 2.55 14.11
CA ALA A 81 -13.09 2.20 12.74
C ALA A 81 -11.71 1.51 12.64
N ALA A 82 -10.72 1.95 13.42
CA ALA A 82 -9.40 1.32 13.48
C ALA A 82 -9.47 -0.10 14.06
N LEU A 83 -10.21 -0.28 15.16
CA LEU A 83 -10.47 -1.60 15.75
C LEU A 83 -11.26 -2.49 14.80
N GLY A 84 -12.25 -1.94 14.10
CA GLY A 84 -13.03 -2.65 13.08
C GLY A 84 -12.18 -3.13 11.91
N LEU A 85 -11.22 -2.32 11.46
CA LEU A 85 -10.25 -2.72 10.42
C LEU A 85 -9.33 -3.84 10.89
N ILE A 86 -8.82 -3.77 12.12
CA ILE A 86 -8.03 -4.85 12.72
C ILE A 86 -8.88 -6.13 12.81
N GLY A 87 -10.13 -6.01 13.27
CA GLY A 87 -11.08 -7.12 13.32
C GLY A 87 -11.36 -7.72 11.94
N CYS A 88 -11.50 -6.89 10.90
CA CYS A 88 -11.69 -7.34 9.53
C CYS A 88 -10.50 -8.17 9.04
N VAL A 89 -9.27 -7.70 9.27
CA VAL A 89 -8.04 -8.44 8.92
C VAL A 89 -7.99 -9.80 9.65
N VAL A 90 -8.30 -9.82 10.94
CA VAL A 90 -8.31 -11.06 11.74
C VAL A 90 -9.36 -12.04 11.22
N VAL A 91 -10.57 -11.58 10.91
CA VAL A 91 -11.63 -12.43 10.35
C VAL A 91 -11.21 -12.99 8.99
N ILE A 92 -10.66 -12.16 8.10
CA ILE A 92 -10.19 -12.60 6.77
C ILE A 92 -9.05 -13.62 6.89
N ALA A 93 -8.15 -13.46 7.86
CA ALA A 93 -7.06 -14.39 8.10
C ALA A 93 -7.48 -15.69 8.81
N ALA A 94 -8.67 -15.70 9.41
CA ALA A 94 -9.24 -16.87 10.08
C ALA A 94 -10.09 -17.76 9.15
N PHE A 95 -10.43 -17.26 7.96
CA PHE A 95 -11.11 -17.99 6.88
C PHE A 95 -10.09 -18.61 5.92
#